data_AF-A0A2N2MA47-F1
#
_entry.id   AF-A0A2N2MA47-F1
#
_cell.length_a   1.000
_cell.length_b   1.000
_cell.length_c   1.000
_cell.angle_alpha   90.00
_cell.angle_beta   90.00
_cell.angle_gamma   90.00
#
_symmetry.space_group_name_H-M   'P 1'
#
loop_
_entity.id
_entity.type
_entity.pdbx_description
1 polymer ?
#
loop_
_entity_poly.entity_id
_entity_poly.type
_entity_poly.pdbx_seq_one_letter_code
_entity_poly.pdbx_strand_id
1 'polypeptide(L)'
;MTVYLLHFNEPYCHARHYLGSTDDLDNRLQEHRTGQGARLTQVIHNAGISFILARTWEGGRDLERKLKRWHKSPDLCPICKAQNQQR
;
A
#
# COMPACT_ATOMS: atom_id res chain seq x y z
N MET A 1 10.48 -11.23 -6.63
CA MET A 1 9.28 -10.68 -5.97
C MET A 1 9.63 -9.60 -4.97
N THR A 2 8.86 -8.52 -5.02
CA THR A 2 8.95 -7.36 -4.12
C THR A 2 7.64 -7.25 -3.35
N VAL A 3 7.73 -7.14 -2.02
CA VAL A 3 6.59 -6.77 -1.18
C VAL A 3 6.55 -5.26 -1.08
N TYR A 4 5.38 -4.65 -1.18
CA TYR A 4 5.22 -3.20 -1.16
C TYR A 4 4.06 -2.77 -0.27
N LEU A 5 4.17 -1.55 0.22
CA LEU A 5 3.15 -0.85 1.00
C LEU A 5 2.79 0.45 0.29
N LEU A 6 1.52 0.59 -0.05
CA LEU A 6 0.95 1.85 -0.54
C LEU A 6 0.34 2.60 0.64
N HIS A 7 0.53 3.92 0.64
CA HIS A 7 -0.15 4.86 1.53
C HIS A 7 -1.16 5.66 0.70
N PHE A 8 -2.41 5.67 1.11
CA PHE A 8 -3.43 6.48 0.44
C PHE A 8 -3.32 7.92 0.91
N ASN A 9 -3.39 8.87 -0.02
CA ASN A 9 -3.29 10.29 0.31
C ASN A 9 -4.44 10.73 1.23
N GLU A 10 -5.59 10.07 1.10
CA GLU A 10 -6.74 10.22 1.97
C GLU A 10 -7.25 8.84 2.43
N PRO A 11 -7.76 8.71 3.67
CA PRO A 11 -8.39 7.47 4.11
C PRO A 11 -9.66 7.18 3.30
N TYR A 12 -9.79 5.96 2.78
CA TYR A 12 -11.04 5.48 2.20
C TYR A 12 -11.76 4.59 3.23
N CYS A 13 -12.77 5.14 3.90
CA CYS A 13 -13.40 4.54 5.08
C CYS A 13 -12.32 4.19 6.14
N HIS A 14 -12.15 2.90 6.46
CA HIS A 14 -11.12 2.42 7.39
C HIS A 14 -9.78 2.09 6.70
N ALA A 15 -9.74 2.07 5.36
CA ALA A 15 -8.56 1.71 4.61
C ALA A 15 -7.65 2.93 4.40
N ARG A 16 -6.41 2.82 4.88
CA ARG A 16 -5.37 3.86 4.71
C ARG A 16 -4.16 3.36 3.93
N HIS A 17 -4.04 2.05 3.81
CA HIS A 17 -2.88 1.38 3.25
C HIS A 17 -3.29 0.15 2.45
N TYR A 18 -2.44 -0.21 1.51
CA TYR A 18 -2.52 -1.48 0.79
C TYR A 18 -1.17 -2.19 0.82
N LEU A 19 -1.19 -3.49 1.11
CA LEU A 19 -0.01 -4.35 1.13
C LEU A 19 -0.19 -5.45 0.08
N GLY A 20 0.82 -5.60 -0.76
CA GLY A 20 0.84 -6.61 -1.82
C GLY A 20 2.26 -7.06 -2.15
N SER A 21 2.38 -8.07 -2.99
CA SER A 21 3.63 -8.51 -3.58
C SER A 21 3.50 -8.72 -5.08
N THR A 22 4.60 -8.57 -5.81
CA THR A 22 4.63 -8.67 -7.28
C THR A 22 6.07 -8.93 -7.77
N ASP A 23 6.21 -9.59 -8.91
CA ASP A 23 7.51 -9.74 -9.58
C ASP A 23 7.85 -8.54 -10.48
N ASP A 24 6.84 -7.81 -10.95
CA ASP A 24 6.99 -6.55 -11.68
C ASP A 24 6.30 -5.44 -10.89
N LEU A 25 7.09 -4.57 -10.24
CA LEU A 25 6.55 -3.51 -9.39
C LEU A 25 5.97 -2.37 -10.21
N ASP A 26 6.63 -1.96 -11.28
CA ASP A 26 6.25 -0.78 -12.04
C ASP A 26 4.93 -1.00 -12.77
N ASN A 27 4.78 -2.15 -13.43
CA ASN A 27 3.51 -2.54 -14.05
C ASN A 27 2.38 -2.64 -13.00
N ARG A 28 2.68 -3.25 -11.84
CA ARG A 28 1.69 -3.40 -10.76
C ARG A 28 1.22 -2.06 -10.21
N LEU A 29 2.11 -1.08 -10.06
CA LEU A 29 1.76 0.28 -9.63
C LEU A 29 0.90 0.98 -10.69
N GLN A 30 1.19 0.79 -11.97
CA GLN A 30 0.37 1.35 -13.06
C GLN A 30 -1.05 0.75 -13.09
N GLU A 31 -1.19 -0.56 -12.90
CA GLU A 31 -2.49 -1.21 -12.74
C GLU A 31 -3.27 -0.60 -11.57
N HIS A 32 -2.62 -0.39 -10.43
CA HIS A 32 -3.26 0.25 -9.29
C HIS A 32 -3.67 1.70 -9.58
N ARG A 33 -2.82 2.48 -10.27
CA ARG A 33 -3.10 3.87 -10.65
C ARG A 33 -4.25 4.01 -11.63
N THR A 34 -4.48 3.01 -12.47
CA THR A 34 -5.57 2.99 -13.47
C THR A 34 -6.81 2.23 -12.98
N GLY A 35 -6.82 1.82 -11.71
CA GLY A 35 -7.90 1.05 -11.10
C GLY A 35 -7.90 -0.45 -11.42
N GLN A 36 -7.18 -0.89 -12.45
CA GLN A 36 -7.13 -2.29 -12.93
C GLN A 36 -6.42 -3.27 -11.97
N GLY A 37 -5.89 -2.80 -10.84
CA GLY A 37 -5.24 -3.64 -9.84
C GLY A 37 -6.21 -4.39 -8.91
N ALA A 38 -5.95 -4.33 -7.61
CA ALA A 38 -6.82 -4.96 -6.62
C ALA A 38 -8.16 -4.23 -6.45
N ARG A 39 -9.19 -4.95 -5.97
CA ARG A 39 -10.53 -4.37 -5.72
C ARG A 39 -10.48 -3.10 -4.86
N LEU A 40 -9.62 -3.06 -3.83
CA LEU A 40 -9.45 -1.88 -3.00
C LEU A 40 -8.85 -0.70 -3.78
N THR A 41 -7.81 -0.94 -4.58
CA THR A 41 -7.21 0.14 -5.39
C THR A 41 -8.15 0.60 -6.52
N GLN A 42 -9.02 -0.27 -7.02
CA GLN A 42 -10.07 0.11 -7.95
C GLN A 42 -11.08 1.09 -7.29
N VAL A 43 -11.53 0.81 -6.06
CA VAL A 43 -12.50 1.71 -5.40
C VAL A 43 -11.89 3.05 -5.01
N ILE A 44 -10.63 3.09 -4.54
CA ILE A 44 -9.99 4.37 -4.22
C ILE A 44 -9.76 5.20 -5.50
N HIS A 45 -9.36 4.56 -6.60
CA HIS A 45 -9.24 5.20 -7.90
C HIS A 45 -10.58 5.80 -8.33
N ASN A 46 -11.67 5.02 -8.23
CA ASN A 46 -13.01 5.51 -8.58
C ASN A 46 -13.50 6.62 -7.65
N ALA A 47 -13.00 6.67 -6.41
CA ALA A 47 -13.27 7.74 -5.47
C ALA A 47 -12.38 8.98 -5.69
N GLY A 48 -11.50 8.97 -6.70
CA GLY A 48 -10.55 10.06 -6.97
C GLY A 48 -9.37 10.13 -6.00
N ILE A 49 -9.17 9.10 -5.16
CA ILE A 49 -8.11 9.07 -4.16
C ILE A 49 -6.86 8.45 -4.77
N SER A 50 -5.77 9.21 -4.72
CA SER A 50 -4.44 8.77 -5.13
C SER A 50 -3.67 8.10 -3.98
N PHE A 51 -2.57 7.44 -4.33
CA PHE A 51 -1.70 6.78 -3.36
C PHE A 51 -0.22 7.01 -3.71
N ILE A 52 0.63 6.83 -2.70
CA ILE A 52 2.08 6.88 -2.80
C ILE A 52 2.65 5.51 -2.45
N LEU A 53 3.70 5.08 -3.15
CA LEU A 53 4.50 3.93 -2.74
C LEU A 53 5.29 4.32 -1.49
N ALA A 54 4.87 3.81 -0.33
CA ALA A 54 5.43 4.23 0.95
C ALA A 54 6.70 3.46 1.31
N ARG A 55 6.75 2.16 1.03
CA ARG A 55 7.91 1.29 1.33
C ARG A 55 7.89 0.02 0.50
N THR A 56 9.07 -0.53 0.22
CA THR A 56 9.26 -1.85 -0.37
C THR A 56 10.14 -2.72 0.53
N TRP A 57 10.02 -4.03 0.36
CA TRP A 57 10.89 -5.04 0.95
C TRP A 57 11.19 -6.11 -0.09
N GLU A 58 12.42 -6.62 -0.11
CA GLU A 58 12.72 -7.85 -0.83
C GLU A 58 12.04 -9.03 -0.13
N GLY A 59 11.29 -9.83 -0.89
CA GLY A 59 10.62 -11.01 -0.36
C GLY A 59 9.40 -11.45 -1.15
N GLY A 60 8.83 -12.57 -0.73
CA GLY A 60 7.67 -13.18 -1.38
C GLY A 60 6.36 -13.09 -0.58
N ARG A 61 5.41 -13.93 -0.97
CA ARG A 61 4.06 -14.03 -0.37
C ARG A 61 4.09 -14.34 1.13
N ASP A 62 5.13 -15.02 1.63
CA ASP A 62 5.26 -15.32 3.05
C ASP A 62 5.57 -14.09 3.89
N LEU A 63 6.43 -13.20 3.37
CA LEU A 63 6.71 -11.91 4.01
C LEU A 63 5.45 -11.03 3.97
N GLU A 64 4.77 -10.96 2.82
CA GLU A 64 3.50 -10.24 2.71
C GLU A 64 2.46 -10.73 3.74
N ARG A 65 2.29 -12.06 3.87
CA ARG A 65 1.37 -12.65 4.84
C ARG A 65 1.77 -12.30 6.28
N LYS A 66 3.06 -12.35 6.60
CA LYS A 66 3.58 -11.96 7.93
C LYS A 66 3.27 -10.50 8.23
N LEU A 67 3.53 -9.58 7.29
CA LEU A 67 3.25 -8.16 7.45
C LEU A 67 1.75 -7.88 7.60
N LYS A 68 0.90 -8.55 6.80
CA LYS A 68 -0.57 -8.44 6.90
C LYS A 68 -1.09 -8.89 8.27
N ARG A 69 -0.61 -10.04 8.77
CA ARG A 69 -0.98 -10.56 10.10
C ARG A 69 -0.53 -9.67 11.25
N TRP A 70 0.49 -8.85 11.05
CA TRP A 70 0.93 -7.94 12.10
C TRP A 70 -0.06 -6.79 12.33
N HIS A 71 -0.87 -6.43 11.32
CA HIS A 71 -1.85 -5.33 11.36
C HIS A 71 -1.25 -3.96 11.73
N LYS A 72 0.06 -3.77 11.58
CA LYS A 72 0.78 -2.53 11.91
C LYS A 72 1.17 -1.70 10.69
N SER A 73 0.30 -1.63 9.68
CA SER A 73 0.56 -0.86 8.46
C SER A 73 0.96 0.61 8.73
N PRO A 74 0.35 1.33 9.69
CA PRO A 74 0.79 2.69 10.04
C PRO A 74 2.24 2.76 10.57
N ASP A 75 2.66 1.79 11.38
CA ASP A 75 4.04 1.75 11.92
C ASP A 75 5.07 1.33 10.85
N LEU A 76 4.63 0.51 9.89
CA LEU A 76 5.41 0.13 8.72
C LEU A 76 5.53 1.25 7.69
N CYS A 77 4.60 2.21 7.70
CA CYS A 77 4.55 3.32 6.75
C CYS A 77 5.47 4.46 7.23
N PRO A 78 6.55 4.79 6.49
CA PRO A 78 7.42 5.91 6.87
C PRO A 78 6.68 7.25 6.84
N ILE A 79 5.67 7.41 5.99
CA ILE A 79 4.85 8.64 5.91
C ILE A 79 4.04 8.82 7.21
N CYS A 80 3.30 7.79 7.63
CA CYS A 80 2.54 7.86 8.89
C CYS A 80 3.45 7.99 10.11
N LYS A 81 4.61 7.31 10.11
CA LYS A 81 5.58 7.42 11.19
C LYS A 81 6.11 8.85 11.32
N ALA A 82 6.44 9.50 10.20
CA ALA A 82 6.89 10.90 10.20
C ALA A 82 5.77 11.86 10.68
N GLN A 83 4.53 11.66 10.23
CA GLN A 83 3.38 12.45 10.68
C GLN A 83 3.13 12.33 12.19
N ASN A 84 3.35 11.14 12.77
CA ASN A 84 3.16 10.92 14.20
C ASN A 84 4.29 11.51 15.06
N GLN A 85 5.47 11.76 14.48
CA GLN A 85 6.60 12.41 15.19
C GLN A 85 6.46 13.93 15.27
N GLN A 86 5.56 14.52 14.49
CA GLN A 86 5.30 15.96 14.43
C GLN A 86 4.13 16.40 15.31
N ARG A 87 3.50 15.47 16.05
CA ARG A 87 2.42 15.73 17.01
C ARG A 87 2.98 15.70 18.43
#